data_AF-A0A3N5WP15-F1
#
_entry.id   AF-A0A3N5WP15-F1
#
_cell.length_a   1.000
_cell.length_b   1.000
_cell.length_c   1.000
_cell.angle_alpha   90.00
_cell.angle_beta   90.00
_cell.angle_gamma   90.00
#
_symmetry.space_group_name_H-M   'P 1'
#
loop_
_entity.id
_entity.type
_entity.pdbx_description
1 polymer ?
#
loop_
_entity_poly.entity_id
_entity_poly.type
_entity_poly.pdbx_seq_one_letter_code
_entity_poly.pdbx_strand_id
1 'polypeptide(L)'
;FILGMLIDWIGILFIVVPIFTPVILAFKMDPLWFALVVCVNLQMSFLSPPFAYSIFYLKGVAPPEVQMIDIIKGVFPFVALQAIGLALVIIFPQLILWLPSKM
;
A
#
# COMPACT_ATOMS: atom_id res chain seq x y z
N PHE A 1 -5.82 5.08 1.01
CA PHE A 1 -5.21 6.11 1.89
C PHE A 1 -6.15 6.59 2.99
N ILE A 2 -7.26 7.30 2.71
CA ILE A 2 -8.16 7.85 3.77
C ILE A 2 -8.91 6.77 4.57
N LEU A 3 -9.41 5.71 3.91
CA LEU A 3 -10.07 4.58 4.60
C LEU A 3 -9.11 3.73 5.46
N GLY A 4 -7.79 3.90 5.27
CA GLY A 4 -6.70 3.27 6.02
C GLY A 4 -6.55 3.76 7.47
N MET A 5 -7.21 4.86 7.83
CA MET A 5 -6.93 5.61 9.05
C MET A 5 -7.80 5.18 10.26
N LEU A 6 -8.69 4.19 10.12
CA LEU A 6 -9.60 3.73 11.19
C LEU A 6 -9.83 2.20 11.19
N ILE A 7 -9.55 1.52 10.08
CA ILE A 7 -9.84 0.09 9.86
C ILE A 7 -8.51 -0.61 9.52
N ASP A 8 -8.26 -1.76 10.14
CA ASP A 8 -7.09 -2.60 9.83
C ASP A 8 -7.02 -2.96 8.33
N TRP A 9 -5.81 -3.14 7.78
CA TRP A 9 -5.60 -3.42 6.36
C TRP A 9 -6.36 -4.66 5.88
N ILE A 10 -6.53 -5.68 6.72
CA ILE A 10 -7.32 -6.88 6.42
C ILE A 10 -8.79 -6.51 6.25
N GLY A 11 -9.34 -5.67 7.14
CA GLY A 11 -10.72 -5.20 7.05
C GLY A 11 -10.97 -4.40 5.79
N ILE A 12 -10.03 -3.55 5.39
CA ILE A 12 -10.14 -2.78 4.14
C ILE A 12 -10.15 -3.72 2.94
N LEU A 13 -9.29 -4.73 2.92
CA LEU A 13 -9.24 -5.68 1.81
C LEU A 13 -10.55 -6.45 1.68
N PHE A 14 -11.11 -6.95 2.79
CA PHE A 14 -12.40 -7.64 2.79
C PHE A 14 -13.59 -6.76 2.42
N ILE A 15 -13.50 -5.44 2.58
CA ILE A 15 -14.57 -4.50 2.17
C ILE A 15 -14.37 -4.11 0.70
N VAL A 16 -13.19 -3.59 0.37
CA VAL A 16 -12.89 -3.00 -0.94
C VAL A 16 -12.93 -4.05 -2.04
N VAL A 17 -12.31 -5.21 -1.87
CA VAL A 17 -12.25 -6.22 -2.93
C VAL A 17 -13.65 -6.64 -3.40
N PRO A 18 -14.55 -7.20 -2.55
CA PRO A 18 -15.86 -7.64 -3.02
C PRO A 18 -16.78 -6.51 -3.49
N ILE A 19 -16.64 -5.29 -2.95
CA ILE A 19 -17.42 -4.13 -3.40
C ILE A 19 -17.03 -3.72 -4.81
N PHE A 20 -15.72 -3.72 -5.11
CA PHE A 20 -15.21 -3.29 -6.42
C PHE A 20 -15.15 -4.42 -7.45
N THR A 21 -15.11 -5.70 -7.05
CA THR A 21 -15.15 -6.85 -7.96
C THR A 21 -16.24 -6.76 -9.03
N PRO A 22 -17.53 -6.50 -8.73
CA PRO A 22 -18.55 -6.41 -9.77
C PRO A 22 -18.28 -5.28 -10.77
N VAL A 23 -17.70 -4.16 -10.30
CA VAL A 23 -17.30 -3.03 -11.16
C VAL A 23 -16.15 -3.46 -12.07
N ILE A 24 -15.09 -4.04 -11.51
CA ILE A 24 -13.92 -4.54 -12.24
C ILE A 24 -14.34 -5.50 -13.36
N LEU A 25 -15.23 -6.45 -13.04
CA LEU A 25 -15.75 -7.41 -14.02
C LEU A 25 -16.60 -6.75 -15.10
N ALA A 26 -17.43 -5.77 -14.74
CA ALA A 26 -18.23 -5.00 -15.71
C ALA A 26 -17.37 -4.22 -16.70
N PHE A 27 -16.23 -3.68 -16.24
CA PHE A 27 -15.25 -2.98 -17.08
C PHE A 27 -14.24 -3.92 -17.77
N LYS A 28 -14.41 -5.26 -17.65
CA LYS A 28 -13.49 -6.27 -18.19
C LYS A 28 -12.03 -6.08 -17.76
N MET A 29 -11.83 -5.52 -16.57
CA MET A 29 -10.51 -5.37 -15.97
C MET A 29 -10.13 -6.65 -15.23
N ASP A 30 -8.83 -6.90 -15.11
CA ASP A 30 -8.32 -8.08 -14.41
C ASP A 30 -8.52 -7.92 -12.87
N PRO A 31 -9.27 -8.82 -12.21
CA PRO A 31 -9.45 -8.77 -10.75
C PRO A 31 -8.16 -8.95 -9.96
N LEU A 32 -7.21 -9.75 -10.47
CA LEU A 32 -5.91 -9.96 -9.84
C LEU A 32 -5.09 -8.67 -9.88
N TRP A 33 -5.11 -7.96 -11.02
CA TRP A 33 -4.44 -6.67 -11.13
C TRP A 33 -4.97 -5.68 -10.10
N PHE A 34 -6.30 -5.57 -9.98
CA PHE A 34 -6.93 -4.67 -9.02
C PHE A 34 -6.58 -5.04 -7.57
N ALA A 35 -6.68 -6.32 -7.22
CA ALA A 35 -6.33 -6.79 -5.88
C ALA A 35 -4.87 -6.44 -5.52
N LEU A 36 -3.95 -6.63 -6.46
CA LEU A 36 -2.53 -6.32 -6.26
C LEU A 36 -2.27 -4.81 -6.14
N VAL A 37 -2.93 -3.98 -6.94
CA VAL A 37 -2.86 -2.51 -6.81
C VAL A 37 -3.34 -2.06 -5.42
N VAL A 38 -4.44 -2.64 -4.92
CA VAL A 38 -4.94 -2.37 -3.57
C VAL A 38 -3.91 -2.80 -2.51
N CYS A 39 -3.34 -3.99 -2.62
CA CYS A 39 -2.29 -4.49 -1.72
C CYS A 39 -1.07 -3.55 -1.66
N VAL A 40 -0.56 -3.12 -2.83
CA VAL A 40 0.59 -2.20 -2.90
C VAL A 40 0.24 -0.84 -2.31
N ASN A 41 -0.98 -0.32 -2.56
CA ASN A 41 -1.43 0.94 -1.95
C ASN A 41 -1.54 0.84 -0.42
N LEU A 42 -1.98 -0.29 0.11
CA LEU A 42 -2.10 -0.51 1.56
C LEU A 42 -0.74 -0.62 2.25
N GLN A 43 0.31 -1.09 1.59
CA GLN A 43 1.65 -1.08 2.21
C GLN A 43 2.13 0.35 2.54
N MET A 44 1.76 1.33 1.71
CA MET A 44 2.12 2.73 1.94
C MET A 44 1.42 3.31 3.19
N SER A 45 0.26 2.79 3.59
CA SER A 45 -0.43 3.29 4.78
C SER A 45 0.29 2.96 6.09
N PHE A 46 1.14 1.92 6.12
CA PHE A 46 1.98 1.58 7.29
C PHE A 46 3.11 2.57 7.56
N LEU A 47 3.42 3.42 6.57
CA LEU A 47 4.58 4.32 6.57
C LEU A 47 4.18 5.78 6.67
N SER A 48 2.89 6.11 6.47
CA SER A 48 2.39 7.48 6.49
C SER A 48 1.65 7.77 7.81
N PRO A 49 2.00 8.83 8.56
CA PRO A 49 1.22 9.24 9.74
C PRO A 49 -0.24 9.52 9.34
N PRO A 50 -1.27 9.12 10.12
CA PRO A 50 -1.29 8.69 11.52
C PRO A 50 -1.22 7.17 11.78
N PHE A 51 -1.27 6.33 10.73
CA PHE A 51 -1.22 4.86 10.83
C PHE A 51 0.18 4.29 10.59
N ALA A 52 1.20 5.08 10.97
CA ALA A 52 2.60 4.76 10.76
C ALA A 52 3.12 3.76 11.81
N TYR A 53 2.52 2.58 11.91
CA TYR A 53 2.91 1.55 12.88
C TYR A 53 4.42 1.29 12.84
N SER A 54 5.01 1.28 11.65
CA SER A 54 6.45 1.10 11.47
C SER A 54 7.26 2.25 12.09
N ILE A 55 6.78 3.49 11.99
CA ILE A 55 7.45 4.67 12.56
C ILE A 55 7.35 4.65 14.09
N PHE A 56 6.17 4.36 14.65
CA PHE A 56 5.98 4.28 16.10
C PHE A 56 6.73 3.09 16.72
N TYR A 57 6.75 1.95 16.02
CA TYR A 57 7.54 0.79 16.42
C TYR A 57 9.04 1.10 16.43
N LEU A 58 9.55 1.73 15.36
CA LEU A 58 10.94 2.19 15.30
C LEU A 58 11.25 3.16 16.43
N LYS A 59 10.35 4.10 16.75
CA LYS A 59 10.59 5.02 17.86
C LYS A 59 10.63 4.31 19.22
N GLY A 60 9.90 3.21 19.39
CA GLY A 60 9.92 2.41 20.63
C GLY A 60 11.22 1.64 20.86
N VAL A 61 11.94 1.28 19.80
CA VAL A 61 13.24 0.58 19.87
C VAL A 61 14.44 1.50 19.65
N ALA A 62 14.22 2.70 19.11
CA ALA A 62 15.28 3.63 18.77
C ALA A 62 15.85 4.32 20.03
N PRO A 63 17.16 4.63 20.02
CA PRO A 63 17.80 5.41 21.07
C PRO A 63 17.08 6.76 21.31
N PRO A 64 17.13 7.31 22.54
CA PRO A 64 16.45 8.56 22.89
C PRO A 64 16.92 9.76 22.07
N GLU A 65 18.13 9.72 21.51
CA GLU A 65 18.70 10.76 20.64
C GLU A 65 17.99 10.84 19.29
N VAL A 66 17.37 9.75 18.82
CA VAL A 66 16.64 9.72 17.54
C VAL A 66 15.27 10.34 17.72
N GLN A 67 15.05 11.49 17.10
CA GLN A 67 13.77 12.19 17.17
C GLN A 67 12.77 11.55 16.18
N MET A 68 11.47 11.71 16.44
CA MET A 68 10.42 11.26 15.51
C MET A 68 10.60 11.85 14.09
N ILE A 69 11.10 13.09 14.02
CA ILE A 69 11.36 13.79 12.76
C ILE A 69 12.44 13.10 11.92
N ASP A 70 13.44 12.47 12.55
CA ASP A 70 14.53 11.79 11.84
C ASP A 70 14.02 10.52 11.17
N ILE A 71 13.15 9.79 11.87
CA ILE A 71 12.48 8.59 11.34
C ILE A 71 11.57 8.98 10.18
N ILE A 72 10.76 10.04 10.31
CA ILE A 72 9.88 10.52 9.24
C ILE A 72 10.69 10.94 8.00
N LYS A 73 11.81 11.66 8.19
CA LYS A 73 12.70 12.03 7.09
C LYS A 73 13.28 10.83 6.37
N GLY A 74 13.64 9.76 7.10
CA GLY A 74 14.12 8.51 6.51
C GLY A 74 13.04 7.73 5.74
N VAL A 75 11.79 7.83 6.17
CA VAL A 75 10.65 7.12 5.54
C VAL A 75 10.17 7.82 4.28
N PHE A 76 10.26 9.15 4.21
CA PHE A 76 9.81 9.93 3.06
C PHE A 76 10.37 9.47 1.69
N PRO A 77 11.70 9.23 1.49
CA PRO A 77 12.21 8.70 0.23
C PRO A 77 11.68 7.31 -0.09
N PHE A 78 11.43 6.48 0.93
CA PHE A 78 10.86 5.15 0.73
C PHE A 78 9.41 5.22 0.25
N VAL A 79 8.59 6.10 0.85
CA VAL A 79 7.21 6.36 0.40
C VAL A 79 7.20 6.88 -1.03
N ALA A 80 8.14 7.74 -1.41
CA ALA A 80 8.27 8.22 -2.79
C ALA A 80 8.56 7.07 -3.77
N LEU A 81 9.48 6.16 -3.44
CA LEU A 81 9.75 4.96 -4.25
C LEU A 81 8.53 4.05 -4.36
N GLN A 82 7.78 3.90 -3.26
CA GLN A 82 6.55 3.12 -3.23
C GLN A 82 5.45 3.73 -4.11
N ALA A 83 5.33 5.06 -4.12
CA ALA A 83 4.41 5.79 -4.99
C ALA A 83 4.78 5.63 -6.48
N ILE A 84 6.08 5.67 -6.80
CA ILE A 84 6.58 5.40 -8.14
C ILE A 84 6.24 3.96 -8.54
N GLY A 85 6.49 2.98 -7.68
CA GLY A 85 6.15 1.58 -7.92
C GLY A 85 4.65 1.38 -8.17
N LEU A 86 3.81 2.00 -7.34
CA LEU A 86 2.35 1.99 -7.52
C LEU A 86 1.94 2.59 -8.87
N ALA A 87 2.49 3.74 -9.25
CA ALA A 87 2.22 4.37 -10.53
C ALA A 87 2.63 3.48 -11.71
N LEU A 88 3.81 2.85 -11.63
CA LEU A 88 4.28 1.91 -12.65
C LEU A 88 3.35 0.71 -12.79
N VAL A 89 2.87 0.14 -11.68
CA VAL A 89 1.96 -1.02 -11.69
C VAL A 89 0.57 -0.65 -12.24
N ILE A 90 0.12 0.58 -12.02
CA ILE A 90 -1.15 1.09 -12.56
C ILE A 90 -1.02 1.32 -14.08
N ILE A 91 0.08 1.91 -14.55
CA ILE A 91 0.30 2.23 -15.97
C ILE A 91 0.68 0.98 -16.77
N PHE A 92 1.44 0.07 -16.16
CA PHE A 92 1.94 -1.16 -16.78
C PHE A 92 1.47 -2.40 -15.99
N PRO A 93 0.19 -2.82 -16.13
CA PRO A 93 -0.38 -4.01 -15.49
C PRO A 93 0.43 -5.29 -15.70
N GLN A 94 1.13 -5.38 -16.83
CA GLN A 94 1.97 -6.51 -17.20
C GLN A 94 3.09 -6.77 -16.17
N LEU A 95 3.55 -5.75 -15.43
CA LEU A 95 4.59 -5.94 -14.41
C LEU A 95 4.16 -6.91 -13.31
N ILE A 96 2.88 -6.88 -12.92
CA ILE A 96 2.33 -7.77 -11.91
C ILE A 96 1.68 -9.03 -12.49
N LEU A 97 1.17 -8.97 -13.72
CA LEU A 97 0.52 -10.12 -14.37
C LEU A 97 1.49 -11.04 -15.12
N TRP A 98 2.72 -10.59 -15.38
CA TRP A 98 3.68 -11.37 -16.18
C TRP A 98 3.99 -12.73 -15.56
N LEU A 99 4.38 -12.78 -14.29
CA LEU A 99 4.72 -14.05 -13.64
C LEU A 99 3.49 -14.97 -13.50
N PRO A 100 2.33 -14.50 -12.98
CA PRO A 100 1.11 -15.30 -12.96
C PRO A 100 0.68 -15.83 -14.32
N SER A 101 0.92 -15.10 -15.41
CA SER A 101 0.59 -15.56 -16.77
C SER A 101 1.50 -16.67 -17.30
N LYS A 102 2.60 -16.98 -16.60
CA LYS A 102 3.59 -18.00 -16.95
C LYS A 102 3.57 -19.23 -16.04
N MET A 103 2.75 -19.23 -14.99
CA MET A 103 2.51 -20.35 -14.08
C MET A 103 1.21 -21.05 -14.45
#